data_AF-A0A7C5MD91-F1
#
_entry.id   AF-A0A7C5MD91-F1
#
_cell.length_a   1.000
_cell.length_b   1.000
_cell.length_c   1.000
_cell.angle_alpha   90.00
_cell.angle_beta   90.00
_cell.angle_gamma   90.00
#
_symmetry.space_group_name_H-M   'P 1'
#
loop_
_entity.id
_entity.type
_entity.pdbx_description
1 polymer ?
#
loop_
_entity_poly.entity_id
_entity_poly.type
_entity_poly.pdbx_seq_one_letter_code
_entity_poly.pdbx_strand_id
1 'polypeptide(L)'
;MPTVIEAQVRTPGSKNVNRRLRKAGRIPAIIYGPGKSPIPISVKPEQVRAILFSEAGRNTIFTVSVDGSESCNVILKDYQIDPVRGDLIHADFFEIAMDRTLQLTVNIETIGEPYGVKAEGGIMDFVTRSVQVECLPSDIPESIKVDVSNLKIND
;
A
#
# COMPACT_ATOMS: atom_id res chain seq x y z
N MET A 1 -6.63 14.22 -6.01
CA MET A 1 -8.07 13.89 -6.02
C MET A 1 -8.25 12.63 -5.21
N PRO A 2 -9.26 12.49 -4.33
CA PRO A 2 -9.48 11.22 -3.63
C PRO A 2 -9.79 10.15 -4.69
N THR A 3 -8.89 9.19 -4.82
CA THR A 3 -9.07 8.05 -5.74
C THR A 3 -10.21 7.20 -5.19
N VAL A 4 -11.36 7.19 -5.86
CA VAL A 4 -12.47 6.32 -5.49
C VAL A 4 -12.31 4.99 -6.22
N ILE A 5 -12.23 3.88 -5.48
CA ILE A 5 -12.28 2.54 -6.04
C ILE A 5 -13.72 2.05 -6.04
N GLU A 6 -14.20 1.62 -7.21
CA GLU A 6 -15.44 0.86 -7.33
C GLU A 6 -15.22 -0.62 -7.01
N ALA A 7 -15.92 -1.08 -5.97
CA ALA A 7 -15.94 -2.45 -5.51
C ALA A 7 -17.34 -3.05 -5.65
N GLN A 8 -17.39 -4.36 -5.84
CA GLN A 8 -18.64 -5.14 -5.87
C GLN A 8 -18.62 -6.17 -4.75
N VAL A 9 -19.68 -6.29 -3.97
CA VAL A 9 -19.81 -7.36 -2.98
C VAL A 9 -19.73 -8.70 -3.70
N ARG A 10 -18.97 -9.62 -3.14
CA ARG A 10 -18.91 -11.00 -3.62
C ARG A 10 -19.27 -11.96 -2.50
N THR A 11 -19.87 -13.08 -2.85
CA THR A 11 -19.95 -14.20 -1.92
C THR A 11 -18.56 -14.82 -1.78
N PRO A 12 -18.06 -15.08 -0.55
CA PRO A 12 -16.88 -15.89 -0.34
C PRO A 12 -17.02 -17.23 -1.07
N GLY A 13 -15.99 -17.62 -1.81
CA GLY A 13 -16.04 -18.79 -2.67
C GLY A 13 -14.76 -19.58 -2.64
N SER A 14 -14.82 -20.77 -3.24
CA SER A 14 -13.68 -21.68 -3.33
C SER A 14 -12.63 -21.20 -4.35
N LYS A 15 -11.51 -21.92 -4.42
CA LYS A 15 -10.41 -21.70 -5.38
C LYS A 15 -10.89 -21.53 -6.83
N ASN A 16 -11.94 -22.25 -7.24
CA ASN A 16 -12.48 -22.18 -8.60
C ASN A 16 -13.21 -20.86 -8.88
N VAL A 17 -13.90 -20.30 -7.88
CA VAL A 17 -14.60 -19.01 -8.00
C VAL A 17 -13.59 -17.89 -8.21
N ASN A 18 -12.55 -17.85 -7.37
CA ASN A 18 -11.49 -16.83 -7.48
C ASN A 18 -10.74 -16.93 -8.81
N ARG A 19 -10.52 -18.15 -9.34
CA ARG A 19 -9.90 -18.34 -10.66
C ARG A 19 -10.79 -17.78 -11.78
N ARG A 20 -12.11 -17.98 -11.73
CA ARG A 20 -13.05 -17.42 -12.71
C ARG A 20 -13.12 -15.90 -12.62
N LEU A 21 -13.10 -15.35 -11.40
CA LEU A 21 -13.10 -13.91 -11.16
C LEU A 21 -11.87 -13.24 -11.81
N ARG A 22 -10.67 -13.81 -11.60
CA ARG A 22 -9.44 -13.31 -12.24
C ARG A 22 -9.48 -13.42 -13.76
N LYS A 23 -10.05 -14.50 -14.31
CA LYS A 23 -10.27 -14.63 -15.76
C LYS A 23 -11.24 -13.58 -16.32
N ALA A 24 -12.17 -13.07 -15.49
CA ALA A 24 -13.09 -12.01 -15.86
C ALA A 24 -12.49 -10.59 -15.67
N GLY A 25 -11.19 -10.47 -15.40
CA GLY A 25 -10.50 -9.20 -15.22
C GLY A 25 -10.74 -8.53 -13.87
N ARG A 26 -11.21 -9.26 -12.86
CA ARG A 26 -11.39 -8.75 -11.49
C ARG A 26 -10.58 -9.55 -10.49
N ILE A 27 -10.14 -8.90 -9.42
CA ILE A 27 -9.42 -9.58 -8.35
C ILE A 27 -10.28 -9.67 -7.09
N PRO A 28 -10.18 -10.77 -6.33
CA PRO A 28 -10.74 -10.82 -5.00
C PRO A 28 -10.03 -9.82 -4.09
N ALA A 29 -10.81 -9.13 -3.27
CA ALA A 29 -10.32 -8.28 -2.20
C ALA A 29 -11.18 -8.44 -0.94
N ILE A 30 -10.73 -7.85 0.15
CA ILE A 30 -11.46 -7.82 1.41
C ILE A 30 -11.32 -6.44 2.06
N ILE A 31 -12.42 -5.91 2.59
CA ILE A 31 -12.40 -4.74 3.47
C ILE A 31 -12.61 -5.23 4.89
N TYR A 32 -11.75 -4.85 5.82
CA TYR A 32 -11.95 -5.12 7.24
C TYR A 32 -11.46 -3.95 8.08
N GLY A 33 -11.94 -3.85 9.32
CA GLY A 33 -11.59 -2.76 10.20
C GLY A 33 -12.12 -2.97 11.61
N PRO A 34 -11.72 -2.12 12.56
CA PRO A 34 -12.16 -2.22 13.94
C PRO A 34 -13.67 -2.03 14.05
N GLY A 35 -14.37 -3.03 14.61
CA GLY A 35 -15.80 -2.95 14.90
C GLY A 35 -16.75 -3.26 13.73
N LYS A 36 -16.23 -3.67 12.55
CA LYS A 36 -17.06 -4.11 11.41
C LYS A 36 -16.68 -5.53 10.97
N SER A 37 -17.68 -6.26 10.48
CA SER A 37 -17.43 -7.59 9.91
C SER A 37 -16.69 -7.45 8.57
N PRO A 38 -15.70 -8.32 8.28
CA PRO A 38 -14.98 -8.27 7.02
C PRO A 38 -15.93 -8.44 5.82
N ILE A 39 -15.83 -7.54 4.85
CA ILE A 39 -16.65 -7.53 3.65
C ILE A 39 -15.82 -8.09 2.48
N PRO A 40 -16.16 -9.28 1.99
CA PRO A 40 -15.55 -9.84 0.78
C PRO A 40 -16.03 -9.04 -0.44
N ILE A 41 -15.09 -8.44 -1.16
CA ILE A 41 -15.38 -7.64 -2.35
C ILE A 41 -14.55 -8.09 -3.56
N SER A 42 -14.90 -7.59 -4.74
CA SER A 42 -14.09 -7.70 -5.95
C SER A 42 -13.83 -6.32 -6.52
N VAL A 43 -12.61 -6.10 -7.00
CA VAL A 43 -12.17 -4.83 -7.59
C VAL A 43 -11.45 -5.07 -8.91
N LYS A 44 -11.33 -4.02 -9.74
CA LYS A 44 -10.49 -4.07 -10.93
C LYS A 44 -9.02 -3.91 -10.52
N PRO A 45 -8.10 -4.75 -11.01
CA PRO A 45 -6.69 -4.68 -10.64
C PRO A 45 -6.01 -3.35 -11.03
N GLU A 46 -6.47 -2.69 -12.09
CA GLU A 46 -5.95 -1.40 -12.55
C GLU A 46 -6.15 -0.29 -11.51
N GLN A 47 -7.30 -0.29 -10.82
CA GLN A 47 -7.59 0.68 -9.77
C GLN A 47 -6.62 0.53 -8.59
N VAL A 48 -6.32 -0.71 -8.20
CA VAL A 48 -5.36 -0.99 -7.12
C VAL A 48 -3.92 -0.71 -7.55
N ARG A 49 -3.55 -1.05 -8.80
CA ARG A 49 -2.24 -0.71 -9.35
C ARG A 49 -2.02 0.81 -9.36
N ALA A 50 -3.01 1.60 -9.76
CA ALA A 50 -2.89 3.06 -9.74
C ALA A 50 -2.56 3.62 -8.35
N ILE A 51 -3.08 3.00 -7.28
CA ILE A 51 -2.77 3.38 -5.90
C ILE A 51 -1.39 2.86 -5.48
N LEU A 52 -1.00 1.65 -5.88
CA LEU A 52 0.34 1.14 -5.59
C LEU A 52 1.45 1.98 -6.21
N PHE A 53 1.19 2.59 -7.36
CA PHE A 53 2.13 3.46 -8.09
C PHE A 53 1.93 4.96 -7.81
N SER A 54 1.07 5.35 -6.86
CA SER A 54 0.98 6.74 -6.42
C SER A 54 2.21 7.14 -5.60
N GLU A 55 2.42 8.45 -5.40
CA GLU A 55 3.56 8.98 -4.63
C GLU A 55 3.60 8.46 -3.19
N ALA A 56 2.46 8.38 -2.51
CA ALA A 56 2.34 7.77 -1.17
C ALA A 56 2.27 6.22 -1.19
N GLY A 57 2.16 5.62 -2.38
CA GLY A 57 2.10 4.18 -2.61
C GLY A 57 1.11 3.46 -1.68
N ARG A 58 1.62 2.51 -0.90
CA ARG A 58 0.83 1.68 0.04
C ARG A 58 0.15 2.49 1.15
N ASN A 59 0.70 3.64 1.51
CA ASN A 59 0.20 4.46 2.60
C ASN A 59 -0.83 5.50 2.12
N THR A 60 -1.21 5.44 0.85
CA THR A 60 -2.28 6.28 0.30
C THR A 60 -3.61 5.93 0.96
N ILE A 61 -4.27 6.93 1.53
CA ILE A 61 -5.66 6.83 1.95
C ILE A 61 -6.54 7.05 0.73
N PHE A 62 -7.47 6.12 0.50
CA PHE A 62 -8.43 6.21 -0.59
C PHE A 62 -9.79 5.74 -0.14
N THR A 63 -10.78 5.99 -0.98
CA THR A 63 -12.17 5.68 -0.68
C THR A 63 -12.61 4.49 -1.49
N VAL A 64 -13.26 3.51 -0.87
CA VAL A 64 -13.90 2.40 -1.58
C VAL A 64 -15.41 2.59 -1.55
N SER A 65 -16.04 2.62 -2.73
CA SER A 65 -17.49 2.55 -2.86
C SER A 65 -17.91 1.13 -3.22
N VAL A 66 -18.72 0.53 -2.36
CA VAL A 66 -19.20 -0.84 -2.54
C VAL A 66 -20.60 -0.80 -3.16
N ASP A 67 -20.77 -1.27 -4.40
CA ASP A 67 -22.05 -1.33 -5.12
C ASP A 67 -22.84 0.00 -5.14
N GLY A 68 -22.13 1.13 -5.15
CA GLY A 68 -22.75 2.48 -5.15
C GLY A 68 -23.34 2.91 -3.80
N SER A 69 -23.08 2.16 -2.73
CA SER A 69 -23.46 2.49 -1.36
C SER A 69 -22.41 3.41 -0.68
N GLU A 70 -22.59 3.67 0.61
CA GLU A 70 -21.72 4.53 1.40
C GLU A 70 -20.24 4.15 1.24
N SER A 71 -19.46 5.17 0.89
CA SER A 71 -18.02 5.10 0.74
C SER A 71 -17.31 5.00 2.09
N CYS A 72 -16.33 4.09 2.21
CA CYS A 72 -15.46 4.02 3.39
C CYS A 72 -14.02 4.43 3.05
N ASN A 73 -13.36 5.10 3.99
CA ASN A 73 -11.93 5.42 3.88
C ASN A 73 -11.11 4.21 4.29
N VAL A 74 -10.19 3.82 3.42
CA VAL A 74 -9.36 2.64 3.62
C VAL A 74 -7.92 2.92 3.23
N ILE A 75 -7.03 2.06 3.70
CA ILE A 75 -5.64 1.95 3.25
C ILE A 75 -5.41 0.55 2.66
N LEU A 76 -4.44 0.41 1.75
CA LEU A 76 -4.03 -0.89 1.26
C LEU A 76 -3.10 -1.54 2.30
N LYS A 77 -3.60 -2.53 3.04
CA LYS A 77 -2.83 -3.19 4.10
C LYS A 77 -1.89 -4.26 3.55
N ASP A 78 -2.39 -5.06 2.62
CA ASP A 78 -1.61 -6.10 1.96
C ASP A 78 -2.09 -6.30 0.52
N TYR A 79 -1.22 -6.86 -0.31
CA TYR A 79 -1.57 -7.29 -1.65
C TYR A 79 -0.68 -8.43 -2.08
N GLN A 80 -1.23 -9.27 -2.95
CA GLN A 80 -0.54 -10.43 -3.46
C GLN A 80 -0.33 -10.27 -4.96
N ILE A 81 0.88 -10.58 -5.41
CA ILE A 81 1.26 -10.60 -6.82
C ILE A 81 1.60 -12.04 -7.23
N ASP A 82 1.20 -12.43 -8.44
CA ASP A 82 1.67 -13.65 -9.08
C ASP A 82 3.18 -13.54 -9.37
N PRO A 83 4.04 -14.37 -8.76
CA PRO A 83 5.50 -14.21 -8.86
C PRO A 83 6.05 -14.48 -10.26
N VAL A 84 5.28 -15.13 -11.14
CA VAL A 84 5.69 -15.45 -12.51
C VAL A 84 5.15 -14.41 -13.48
N ARG A 85 3.90 -13.98 -13.31
CA ARG A 85 3.22 -13.07 -14.25
C ARG A 85 3.27 -11.60 -13.87
N GLY A 86 3.52 -11.28 -12.59
CA GLY A 86 3.42 -9.91 -12.08
C GLY A 86 1.97 -9.42 -11.95
N ASP A 87 0.99 -10.31 -12.07
CA ASP A 87 -0.42 -9.96 -11.98
C ASP A 87 -0.86 -9.81 -10.53
N LEU A 88 -1.65 -8.78 -10.23
CA LEU A 88 -2.25 -8.62 -8.91
C LEU A 88 -3.30 -9.73 -8.71
N ILE A 89 -3.21 -10.50 -7.63
CA ILE A 89 -4.08 -11.67 -7.39
C ILE A 89 -5.02 -11.52 -6.20
N HIS A 90 -4.69 -10.65 -5.25
CA HIS A 90 -5.50 -10.31 -4.08
C HIS A 90 -5.12 -8.93 -3.53
N ALA A 91 -6.06 -8.25 -2.87
CA ALA A 91 -5.81 -7.01 -2.15
C ALA A 91 -6.60 -6.96 -0.83
N ASP A 92 -5.97 -6.44 0.21
CA ASP A 92 -6.51 -6.32 1.55
C ASP A 92 -6.63 -4.85 1.91
N PHE A 93 -7.85 -4.40 2.14
CA PHE A 93 -8.15 -3.02 2.52
C PHE A 93 -8.48 -2.95 4.00
N PHE A 94 -7.79 -2.06 4.70
CA PHE A 94 -8.04 -1.79 6.10
C PHE A 94 -8.82 -0.48 6.22
N GLU A 95 -10.02 -0.54 6.77
CA GLU A 95 -10.83 0.63 7.07
C GLU A 95 -10.22 1.41 8.23
N ILE A 96 -10.02 2.70 8.00
CA ILE A 96 -9.40 3.60 8.95
C ILE A 96 -10.43 4.59 9.49
N ALA A 97 -10.34 4.86 10.79
CA ALA A 97 -11.04 5.95 11.41
C ALA A 97 -10.11 7.17 11.43
N MET A 98 -10.58 8.33 10.95
CA MET A 98 -9.76 9.54 10.82
C MET A 98 -9.28 10.10 12.16
N ASP A 99 -9.89 9.66 13.27
CA ASP A 99 -9.66 10.10 14.64
C ASP A 99 -8.74 9.17 15.46
N ARG A 100 -8.25 8.07 14.88
CA ARG A 100 -7.41 7.09 15.58
C ARG A 100 -6.03 6.98 14.97
N THR A 101 -5.02 6.79 15.82
CA THR A 101 -3.66 6.51 15.37
C THR A 101 -3.59 5.14 14.69
N LEU A 102 -2.75 5.03 13.66
CA LEU A 102 -2.43 3.78 12.99
C LEU A 102 -0.92 3.59 12.90
N GLN A 103 -0.52 2.33 12.93
CA GLN A 103 0.85 1.91 12.72
C GLN A 103 1.03 1.46 11.27
N LEU A 104 1.93 2.13 10.57
CA LEU A 104 2.22 1.89 9.16
C LEU A 104 3.72 1.92 8.91
N THR A 105 4.14 1.34 7.79
CA THR A 105 5.55 1.28 7.40
C THR A 105 5.81 2.33 6.33
N VAL A 106 6.68 3.29 6.64
CA VAL A 106 7.07 4.39 5.75
C VAL A 106 8.42 4.10 5.15
N ASN A 107 8.58 4.35 3.86
CA ASN A 107 9.86 4.19 3.18
C ASN A 107 10.81 5.32 3.54
N ILE A 108 12.10 5.00 3.63
CA ILE A 108 13.16 5.99 3.82
C ILE A 108 13.73 6.35 2.44
N GLU A 109 13.81 7.64 2.17
CA GLU A 109 14.44 8.21 0.98
C GLU A 109 15.75 8.90 1.37
N THR A 110 16.84 8.52 0.72
CA THR A 110 18.14 9.13 0.94
C THR A 110 18.29 10.36 0.05
N ILE A 111 18.69 11.49 0.65
CA ILE A 111 19.00 12.74 -0.06
C ILE A 111 20.51 12.89 -0.15
N GLY A 112 20.99 13.20 -1.36
CA GLY A 112 22.40 13.45 -1.62
C GLY A 112 23.20 12.18 -1.91
N GLU A 113 24.49 12.37 -2.14
CA GLU A 113 25.46 11.31 -2.40
C GLU A 113 26.52 11.32 -1.30
N PRO A 114 26.75 10.21 -0.58
CA PRO A 114 27.73 10.17 0.50
C PRO A 114 29.14 10.53 0.06
N TYR A 115 29.84 11.32 0.89
CA TYR A 115 31.24 11.64 0.66
C TYR A 115 32.12 10.40 0.53
N GLY A 116 31.89 9.38 1.37
CA GLY A 116 32.63 8.12 1.33
C GLY A 116 32.47 7.35 0.00
N VAL A 117 31.35 7.51 -0.70
CA VAL A 117 31.16 6.93 -2.04
C VAL A 117 31.88 7.78 -3.08
N LYS A 118 31.66 9.10 -3.05
CA LYS A 118 32.15 10.02 -4.09
C LYS A 118 33.66 10.24 -4.07
N ALA A 119 34.26 10.39 -2.89
CA ALA A 119 35.66 10.78 -2.73
C ALA A 119 36.55 9.60 -2.31
N GLU A 120 36.02 8.63 -1.57
CA GLU A 120 36.81 7.54 -0.99
C GLU A 120 36.60 6.20 -1.71
N GLY A 121 35.69 6.13 -2.69
CA GLY A 121 35.42 4.95 -3.51
C GLY A 121 34.70 3.81 -2.78
N GLY A 122 34.03 4.12 -1.67
CA GLY A 122 33.22 3.17 -0.90
C GLY A 122 31.90 2.80 -1.58
N ILE A 123 31.20 1.82 -1.00
CA ILE A 123 29.85 1.42 -1.40
C ILE A 123 28.92 1.72 -0.23
N MET A 124 27.84 2.45 -0.49
CA MET A 124 26.78 2.67 0.49
C MET A 124 25.89 1.42 0.53
N ASP A 125 25.81 0.78 1.70
CA ASP A 125 24.82 -0.27 1.95
C ASP A 125 23.62 0.30 2.73
N PHE A 126 22.42 0.08 2.19
CA PHE A 126 21.19 0.61 2.76
C PHE A 126 20.34 -0.52 3.32
N VAL A 127 20.67 -0.91 4.56
CA VAL A 127 20.09 -2.07 5.25
C VAL A 127 18.61 -1.85 5.59
N THR A 128 18.28 -0.69 6.16
CA THR A 128 16.91 -0.37 6.60
C THR A 128 16.22 0.54 5.60
N ARG A 129 15.38 -0.04 4.74
CA ARG A 129 14.65 0.70 3.69
C ARG A 129 13.34 1.33 4.15
N SER A 130 12.85 0.94 5.31
CA SER A 130 11.56 1.38 5.83
C SER A 130 11.50 1.28 7.34
N VAL A 131 10.72 2.15 7.98
CA VAL A 131 10.51 2.16 9.43
C VAL A 131 9.03 2.17 9.78
N GLN A 132 8.70 1.60 10.93
CA GLN A 132 7.35 1.67 11.47
C GLN A 132 7.12 3.03 12.14
N VAL A 133 6.03 3.68 11.79
CA VAL A 133 5.61 4.98 12.31
C VAL A 133 4.18 4.84 12.83
N GLU A 134 3.91 5.48 13.96
CA GLU A 134 2.56 5.65 14.49
C GLU A 134 2.13 7.10 14.29
N CYS A 135 1.05 7.31 13.53
CA CYS A 135 0.53 8.64 13.22
C CYS A 135 -0.97 8.61 12.97
N LEU A 136 -1.60 9.78 12.95
CA LEU A 136 -2.99 9.92 12.49
C LEU A 136 -3.05 9.80 10.96
N PRO A 137 -4.20 9.39 10.39
CA PRO A 137 -4.42 9.36 8.95
C PRO A 137 -4.10 10.69 8.23
N SER A 138 -4.33 11.82 8.90
CA SER A 138 -4.02 13.15 8.36
C SER A 138 -2.53 13.46 8.25
N ASP A 139 -1.71 12.77 9.04
CA ASP A 139 -0.31 13.12 9.29
C ASP A 139 0.64 12.05 8.73
N ILE A 140 0.14 11.14 7.88
CA ILE A 140 0.93 10.09 7.27
C ILE A 140 2.02 10.73 6.38
N PRO A 141 3.31 10.55 6.70
CA PRO A 141 4.37 11.04 5.84
C PRO A 141 4.51 10.13 4.60
N GLU A 142 4.73 10.74 3.45
CA GLU A 142 4.96 10.00 2.18
C GLU A 142 6.26 9.21 2.23
N SER A 143 7.34 9.89 2.65
CA SER A 143 8.67 9.31 2.83
C SER A 143 9.39 9.98 4.00
N ILE A 144 10.34 9.25 4.58
CA ILE A 144 11.28 9.82 5.56
C ILE A 144 12.57 10.14 4.85
N LYS A 145 12.85 11.44 4.71
CA LYS A 145 14.02 11.96 4.03
C LYS A 145 15.23 11.99 4.96
N VAL A 146 16.30 11.31 4.58
CA VAL A 146 17.56 11.23 5.35
C VAL A 146 18.69 11.77 4.49
N ASP A 147 19.35 12.83 4.94
CA ASP A 147 20.54 13.37 4.27
C ASP A 147 21.75 12.50 4.58
N VAL A 148 22.37 11.97 3.52
CA VAL A 148 23.54 11.08 3.61
C VAL A 148 24.81 11.72 3.07
N SER A 149 24.75 12.99 2.64
CA SER A 149 25.85 13.68 1.96
C SER A 149 27.14 13.73 2.77
N ASN A 150 27.03 13.77 4.11
CA ASN A 150 28.16 13.90 5.03
C ASN A 150 28.74 12.56 5.50
N LEU A 151 28.17 11.41 5.11
CA LEU A 151 28.64 10.09 5.55
C LEU A 151 29.98 9.72 4.90
N LYS A 152 30.91 9.20 5.71
CA LYS A 152 32.23 8.71 5.28
C LYS A 152 32.29 7.19 5.35
N ILE A 153 33.42 6.60 4.95
CA ILE A 153 33.62 5.15 5.11
C ILE A 153 33.57 4.77 6.61
N ASN A 154 32.75 3.76 6.94
CA ASN A 154 32.46 3.23 8.29
C ASN A 154 31.50 4.05 9.17
N ASP A 155 30.79 5.03 8.60
CA ASP A 155 29.67 5.72 9.26
C ASP A 155 28.31 5.06 8.96
#